data_AF-A0A060CJ77-F1
#
_entry.id   AF-A0A060CJ77-F1
#
_cell.length_a   1.000
_cell.length_b   1.000
_cell.length_c   1.000
_cell.angle_alpha   90.00
_cell.angle_beta   90.00
_cell.angle_gamma   90.00
#
_symmetry.space_group_name_H-M   'P 1'
#
loop_
_entity.id
_entity.type
_entity.pdbx_description
1 polymer ?
#
loop_
_entity_poly.entity_id
_entity_poly.type
_entity_poly.pdbx_seq_one_letter_code
_entity_poly.pdbx_strand_id
1 'polypeptide(L)'
;YDAQSAFLAARLGAGKSPRPRLPVIPLGIDTDRFRPDPARRAEARQALDVAEDETVVLFAGRLSFHAKAHPLPMYLALERVAREKGHRILLIQAGLFANRFIAEAFKSGAAQFCPSVRAAFIDGRDAARWQQVWQAADIFTSLSDNIQETFGLAPVEAM
;
A
#
# COMPACT_ATOMS: atom_id res chain seq x y z
N TYR A 1 0.19 31.20 18.53
CA TYR A 1 -0.91 30.89 19.46
C TYR A 1 -0.88 31.80 20.70
N ASP A 2 0.23 31.87 21.43
CA ASP A 2 0.29 32.65 22.68
C ASP A 2 0.11 34.14 22.48
N ALA A 3 0.78 34.72 21.47
CA ALA A 3 0.57 36.10 21.08
C ALA A 3 -0.90 36.40 20.72
N GLN A 4 -1.58 35.45 20.08
CA GLN A 4 -2.98 35.60 19.68
C GLN A 4 -3.93 35.48 20.88
N SER A 5 -3.63 34.57 21.82
CA SER A 5 -4.37 34.45 23.08
C SER A 5 -4.23 35.72 23.93
N ALA A 6 -3.02 36.26 24.03
CA ALA A 6 -2.75 37.51 24.75
C ALA A 6 -3.47 38.72 24.12
N PHE A 7 -3.45 38.81 22.78
CA PHE A 7 -4.19 39.84 22.05
C PHE A 7 -5.70 39.77 22.32
N LEU A 8 -6.29 38.57 22.24
CA LEU A 8 -7.73 38.38 22.47
C LEU A 8 -8.12 38.65 23.93
N ALA A 9 -7.27 38.29 24.89
CA ALA A 9 -7.47 38.63 26.30
C ALA A 9 -7.47 40.16 26.50
N ALA A 10 -6.47 40.86 25.95
CA ALA A 10 -6.36 42.32 26.06
C ALA A 10 -7.47 43.08 25.32
N ARG A 11 -7.90 42.60 24.15
CA ARG A 11 -8.86 43.31 23.29
C ARG A 11 -10.32 43.03 23.65
N LEU A 12 -10.65 41.81 24.08
CA LEU A 12 -12.03 41.33 24.23
C LEU A 12 -12.35 40.82 25.64
N GLY A 13 -11.39 40.86 26.58
CA GLY A 13 -11.58 40.30 27.92
C GLY A 13 -11.71 38.77 27.93
N ALA A 14 -11.16 38.09 26.91
CA ALA A 14 -11.24 36.64 26.81
C ALA A 14 -10.49 35.95 27.97
N GLY A 15 -11.23 35.31 28.88
CA GLY A 15 -10.67 34.64 30.08
C GLY A 15 -10.30 33.16 29.91
N LYS A 16 -10.55 32.58 28.73
CA LYS A 16 -10.21 31.18 28.43
C LYS A 16 -9.57 31.10 27.05
N SER A 17 -8.44 30.40 26.98
CA SER A 17 -7.81 30.00 25.71
C SER A 17 -7.53 28.50 25.74
N PRO A 18 -8.56 27.66 25.49
CA PRO A 18 -8.38 26.22 25.49
C PRO A 18 -7.46 25.81 24.33
N ARG A 19 -6.44 25.01 24.64
CA ARG A 19 -5.55 24.43 23.64
C ARG A 19 -6.05 23.04 23.23
N PRO A 20 -5.98 22.68 21.94
CA PRO A 20 -6.19 21.31 21.54
C PRO A 20 -5.13 20.42 22.22
N ARG A 21 -5.57 19.28 22.76
CA ARG A 21 -4.63 18.23 23.15
C ARG A 21 -4.14 17.55 21.87
N LEU A 22 -2.84 17.27 21.80
CA LEU A 22 -2.22 16.55 20.69
C LEU A 22 -1.62 15.21 21.20
N PRO A 23 -2.44 14.30 21.77
CA PRO A 23 -1.92 13.01 22.18
C PRO A 23 -1.56 12.17 20.95
N VAL A 24 -0.53 11.35 21.08
CA VAL A 24 -0.26 10.30 20.09
C VAL A 24 -1.24 9.15 20.36
N ILE A 25 -2.08 8.83 19.38
CA ILE A 25 -3.01 7.70 19.43
C ILE A 25 -2.60 6.76 18.29
N PRO A 26 -1.99 5.59 18.57
CA PRO A 26 -1.63 4.65 17.52
C PRO A 26 -2.89 4.09 16.85
N LEU A 27 -2.82 3.87 15.54
CA LEU A 27 -3.90 3.19 14.82
C LEU A 27 -3.81 1.68 15.08
N GLY A 28 -4.96 1.02 15.09
CA GLY A 28 -5.07 -0.43 15.14
C GLY A 28 -5.53 -1.00 13.81
N ILE A 29 -5.36 -2.31 13.66
CA ILE A 29 -5.94 -3.09 12.56
C ILE A 29 -6.90 -4.15 13.14
N ASP A 30 -7.75 -4.70 12.28
CA ASP A 30 -8.53 -5.89 12.59
C ASP A 30 -7.63 -7.13 12.45
N THR A 31 -7.06 -7.59 13.56
CA THR A 31 -6.09 -8.69 13.56
C THR A 31 -6.71 -10.02 13.13
N ASP A 32 -8.00 -10.24 13.38
CA ASP A 32 -8.68 -11.47 12.95
C ASP A 32 -8.89 -11.51 11.44
N ARG A 33 -9.14 -10.33 10.84
CA ARG A 33 -9.28 -10.19 9.38
C ARG A 33 -7.98 -10.46 8.63
N PHE A 34 -6.84 -10.00 9.16
CA PHE A 34 -5.53 -10.12 8.49
C PHE A 34 -4.72 -11.34 8.92
N ARG A 35 -5.22 -12.12 9.88
CA ARG A 35 -4.56 -13.33 10.35
C ARG A 35 -4.21 -14.27 9.19
N PRO A 36 -2.96 -14.76 9.09
CA PRO A 36 -2.58 -15.77 8.12
C PRO A 36 -3.42 -17.05 8.27
N ASP A 37 -3.92 -17.57 7.16
CA ASP A 37 -4.70 -18.80 7.12
C ASP A 37 -4.26 -19.66 5.92
N PRO A 38 -3.65 -20.84 6.16
CA PRO A 38 -3.15 -21.71 5.10
C PRO A 38 -4.23 -22.15 4.09
N ALA A 39 -5.47 -22.36 4.53
CA ALA A 39 -6.56 -22.76 3.63
C ALA A 39 -6.96 -21.60 2.71
N ARG A 40 -7.16 -20.40 3.29
CA ARG A 40 -7.47 -19.19 2.51
C ARG A 40 -6.33 -18.80 1.58
N ARG A 41 -5.08 -19.04 1.99
CA ARG A 41 -3.91 -18.85 1.14
C ARG A 41 -3.92 -19.77 -0.07
N ALA A 42 -4.21 -21.05 0.11
CA ALA A 42 -4.31 -22.00 -1.01
C ALA A 42 -5.42 -21.58 -1.99
N GLU A 43 -6.60 -21.23 -1.48
CA GLU A 43 -7.71 -20.72 -2.28
C GLU A 43 -7.35 -19.42 -3.03
N ALA A 44 -6.69 -18.47 -2.37
CA ALA A 44 -6.28 -17.22 -2.98
C ALA A 44 -5.23 -17.41 -4.08
N ARG A 45 -4.23 -18.28 -3.85
CA ARG A 45 -3.22 -18.62 -4.86
C ARG A 45 -3.83 -19.34 -6.06
N GLN A 46 -4.79 -20.24 -5.84
CA GLN A 46 -5.54 -20.87 -6.92
C GLN A 46 -6.36 -19.85 -7.73
N ALA A 47 -7.08 -18.94 -7.05
CA ALA A 47 -7.91 -17.92 -7.71
C ALA A 47 -7.11 -16.90 -8.52
N LEU A 48 -5.82 -16.73 -8.22
CA LEU A 48 -4.89 -15.84 -8.92
C LEU A 48 -4.00 -16.57 -9.93
N ASP A 49 -4.24 -17.87 -10.17
CA ASP A 49 -3.44 -18.75 -11.02
C ASP A 49 -1.94 -18.66 -10.66
N VAL A 50 -1.62 -18.70 -9.37
CA VAL A 50 -0.23 -18.64 -8.88
C VAL A 50 0.38 -20.03 -8.94
N ALA A 51 1.53 -20.16 -9.61
CA ALA A 51 2.23 -21.44 -9.64
C ALA A 51 2.82 -21.81 -8.26
N GLU A 52 3.08 -23.11 -8.05
CA GLU A 52 3.64 -23.62 -6.79
C GLU A 52 5.01 -22.98 -6.47
N ASP A 53 5.82 -22.74 -7.50
CA ASP A 53 7.17 -22.16 -7.41
C ASP A 53 7.21 -20.63 -7.60
N GLU A 54 6.04 -19.97 -7.73
CA GLU A 54 5.95 -18.54 -8.00
C GLU A 54 5.91 -17.72 -6.70
N THR A 55 6.84 -16.78 -6.57
CA THR A 55 6.88 -15.84 -5.43
C THR A 55 5.93 -14.68 -5.68
N VAL A 56 5.01 -14.43 -4.75
CA VAL A 56 4.02 -13.36 -4.85
C VAL A 56 4.48 -12.13 -4.07
N VAL A 57 4.70 -11.03 -4.76
CA VAL A 57 5.01 -9.73 -4.18
C VAL A 57 3.76 -8.85 -4.23
N LEU A 58 3.32 -8.33 -3.08
CA LEU A 58 2.13 -7.50 -2.96
C LEU A 58 2.50 -6.04 -2.67
N PHE A 59 1.98 -5.13 -3.49
CA PHE A 59 1.76 -3.74 -3.13
C PHE A 59 0.27 -3.50 -2.95
N ALA A 60 -0.16 -3.07 -1.77
CA ALA A 60 -1.56 -2.78 -1.46
C ALA A 60 -1.75 -1.33 -1.01
N GLY A 61 -2.65 -0.60 -1.67
CA GLY A 61 -2.98 0.78 -1.31
C GLY A 61 -3.43 1.63 -2.49
N ARG A 62 -3.39 2.95 -2.34
CA ARG A 62 -3.66 3.87 -3.46
C ARG A 62 -2.57 3.75 -4.52
N LEU A 63 -2.94 3.49 -5.76
CA LEU A 63 -1.99 3.40 -6.89
C LEU A 63 -1.82 4.81 -7.47
N SER A 64 -0.95 5.60 -6.84
CA SER A 64 -0.66 6.97 -7.24
C SER A 64 0.84 7.27 -7.12
N PHE A 65 1.48 7.50 -8.27
CA PHE A 65 2.92 7.75 -8.34
C PHE A 65 3.35 9.11 -7.77
N HIS A 66 2.42 10.06 -7.58
CA HIS A 66 2.71 11.40 -7.04
C HIS A 66 2.26 11.59 -5.59
N ALA A 67 1.44 10.68 -5.07
CA ALA A 67 0.83 10.82 -3.75
C ALA A 67 0.97 9.58 -2.86
N LYS A 68 1.61 8.51 -3.33
CA LYS A 68 1.84 7.29 -2.54
C LYS A 68 3.23 6.73 -2.76
N ALA A 69 3.51 6.26 -3.97
CA ALA A 69 4.79 5.64 -4.30
C ALA A 69 4.98 5.64 -5.81
N HIS A 70 6.11 6.17 -6.29
CA HIS A 70 6.51 5.94 -7.67
C HIS A 70 6.86 4.45 -7.88
N PRO A 71 6.26 3.73 -8.84
CA PRO A 71 6.43 2.27 -8.94
C PRO A 71 7.77 1.83 -9.56
N LEU A 72 8.49 2.73 -10.23
CA LEU A 72 9.72 2.40 -10.96
C LEU A 72 10.80 1.70 -10.10
N PRO A 73 11.14 2.14 -8.88
CA PRO A 73 12.13 1.43 -8.07
C PRO A 73 11.72 -0.02 -7.75
N MET A 74 10.42 -0.25 -7.50
CA MET A 74 9.88 -1.59 -7.29
C MET A 74 10.02 -2.45 -8.55
N TYR A 75 9.64 -1.91 -9.71
CA TYR A 75 9.76 -2.60 -11.00
C TYR A 75 11.19 -2.98 -11.33
N LEU A 76 12.13 -2.04 -11.19
CA LEU A 76 13.56 -2.30 -11.47
C LEU A 76 14.16 -3.34 -10.53
N ALA A 77 13.79 -3.31 -9.24
CA ALA A 77 14.27 -4.30 -8.27
C ALA A 77 13.76 -5.71 -8.61
N LEU A 78 12.47 -5.84 -8.91
CA LEU A 78 11.86 -7.14 -9.23
C LEU A 78 12.34 -7.70 -10.57
N GLU A 79 12.51 -6.84 -11.58
CA GLU A 79 13.10 -7.23 -12.87
C GLU A 79 14.50 -7.79 -12.71
N ARG A 80 15.32 -7.11 -11.90
CA ARG A 80 16.69 -7.54 -11.61
C ARG A 80 16.69 -8.92 -10.95
N VAL A 81 15.85 -9.13 -9.93
CA VAL A 81 15.76 -10.42 -9.24
C VAL A 81 15.28 -11.53 -10.18
N ALA A 82 14.24 -11.27 -10.98
CA ALA A 82 13.70 -12.24 -11.94
C ALA A 82 14.78 -12.68 -12.94
N ARG A 83 15.59 -11.74 -13.45
CA ARG A 83 16.66 -12.04 -14.41
C ARG A 83 17.87 -12.72 -13.80
N GLU A 84 18.30 -12.30 -12.61
CA GLU A 84 19.51 -12.84 -11.98
C GLU A 84 19.28 -14.22 -11.37
N LYS A 85 18.07 -14.49 -10.87
CA LYS A 85 17.75 -15.72 -10.13
C LYS A 85 16.89 -16.71 -10.92
N GLY A 86 16.27 -16.28 -12.02
CA GLY A 86 15.36 -17.11 -12.81
C GLY A 86 14.09 -17.50 -12.06
N HIS A 87 13.75 -16.80 -10.96
CA HIS A 87 12.54 -17.08 -10.19
C HIS A 87 11.30 -16.53 -10.89
N ARG A 88 10.20 -17.30 -10.83
CA ARG A 88 8.89 -16.81 -11.21
C ARG A 88 8.38 -15.87 -10.15
N ILE A 89 8.06 -14.64 -10.55
CA ILE A 89 7.55 -13.62 -9.66
C ILE A 89 6.21 -13.14 -10.21
N LEU A 90 5.20 -13.13 -9.34
CA LEU A 90 3.95 -12.42 -9.54
C LEU A 90 3.97 -11.14 -8.71
N LEU A 91 3.92 -9.98 -9.38
CA LEU A 91 3.71 -8.69 -8.74
C LEU A 91 2.21 -8.36 -8.76
N ILE A 92 1.59 -8.35 -7.58
CA ILE A 92 0.21 -7.89 -7.38
C ILE A 92 0.23 -6.44 -6.94
N GLN A 93 -0.44 -5.59 -7.70
CA GLN A 93 -0.67 -4.18 -7.39
C GLN A 93 -2.16 -3.99 -7.13
N ALA A 94 -2.54 -4.09 -5.86
CA ALA A 94 -3.93 -4.03 -5.41
C ALA A 94 -4.28 -2.64 -4.92
N GLY A 95 -5.34 -2.04 -5.48
CA GLY A 95 -5.66 -0.66 -5.13
C GLY A 95 -6.60 0.06 -6.05
N LEU A 96 -6.63 1.38 -5.87
CA LEU A 96 -7.39 2.30 -6.70
C LEU A 96 -6.47 3.24 -7.44
N PHE A 97 -6.68 3.32 -8.76
CA PHE A 97 -6.15 4.39 -9.59
C PHE A 97 -7.04 5.62 -9.48
N ALA A 98 -6.44 6.81 -9.41
CA ALA A 98 -7.24 8.04 -9.37
C ALA A 98 -7.91 8.36 -10.73
N ASN A 99 -7.33 7.89 -11.84
CA ASN A 99 -7.87 8.07 -13.18
C ASN A 99 -7.23 7.07 -14.17
N ARG A 100 -7.73 7.07 -15.41
CA ARG A 100 -7.24 6.20 -16.49
C ARG A 100 -5.77 6.45 -16.85
N PHE A 101 -5.32 7.71 -16.86
CA PHE A 101 -3.93 8.03 -17.20
C PHE A 101 -2.94 7.36 -16.24
N ILE A 102 -3.22 7.42 -14.92
CA ILE A 102 -2.41 6.75 -13.91
C ILE A 102 -2.46 5.23 -14.10
N ALA A 103 -3.65 4.66 -14.34
CA ALA A 103 -3.79 3.23 -14.59
C ALA A 103 -2.93 2.75 -15.77
N GLU A 104 -2.95 3.49 -16.89
CA GLU A 104 -2.13 3.17 -18.06
C GLU A 104 -0.64 3.34 -17.76
N ALA A 105 -0.23 4.39 -17.05
CA ALA A 105 1.18 4.60 -16.68
C ALA A 105 1.74 3.47 -15.81
N PHE A 106 0.96 2.96 -14.85
CA PHE A 106 1.36 1.81 -14.04
C PHE A 106 1.50 0.53 -14.88
N LYS A 107 0.53 0.26 -15.75
CA LYS A 107 0.50 -0.94 -16.61
C LYS A 107 1.63 -0.92 -17.66
N SER A 108 1.78 0.19 -18.38
CA SER A 108 2.84 0.35 -19.37
C SER A 108 4.22 0.36 -18.72
N GLY A 109 4.35 1.01 -17.56
CA GLY A 109 5.58 1.00 -16.78
C GLY A 109 5.98 -0.41 -16.33
N ALA A 110 5.03 -1.24 -15.88
CA ALA A 110 5.31 -2.63 -15.53
C ALA A 110 5.79 -3.41 -16.76
N ALA A 111 5.11 -3.28 -17.90
CA ALA A 111 5.50 -3.96 -19.14
C ALA A 111 6.88 -3.49 -19.67
N GLN A 112 7.23 -2.22 -19.48
CA GLN A 112 8.47 -1.65 -19.97
C GLN A 112 9.67 -1.94 -19.06
N PHE A 113 9.49 -1.80 -17.74
CA PHE A 113 10.59 -1.84 -16.78
C PHE A 113 10.67 -3.13 -15.96
N CYS A 114 9.64 -3.98 -16.05
CA CYS A 114 9.54 -5.26 -15.36
C CYS A 114 8.98 -6.39 -16.25
N PRO A 115 9.45 -6.54 -17.51
CA PRO A 115 8.88 -7.49 -18.47
C PRO A 115 9.04 -8.96 -18.08
N SER A 116 10.01 -9.29 -17.22
CA SER A 116 10.27 -10.67 -16.78
C SER A 116 9.36 -11.10 -15.61
N VAL A 117 8.56 -10.18 -15.08
CA VAL A 117 7.68 -10.41 -13.92
C VAL A 117 6.23 -10.35 -14.38
N ARG A 118 5.41 -11.31 -13.93
CA ARG A 118 3.97 -11.27 -14.19
C ARG A 118 3.36 -10.16 -13.34
N ALA A 119 2.71 -9.19 -13.96
CA ALA A 119 2.02 -8.10 -13.26
C ALA A 119 0.51 -8.34 -13.22
N ALA A 120 -0.09 -8.29 -12.04
CA ALA A 120 -1.53 -8.33 -11.82
C ALA A 120 -2.00 -7.04 -11.14
N PHE A 121 -3.09 -6.46 -11.63
CA PHE A 121 -3.69 -5.25 -11.06
C PHE A 121 -5.08 -5.60 -10.52
N ILE A 122 -5.27 -5.44 -9.21
CA ILE A 122 -6.51 -5.80 -8.52
C ILE A 122 -7.22 -4.53 -8.06
N ASP A 123 -8.51 -4.42 -8.38
CA ASP A 123 -9.34 -3.29 -7.97
C ASP A 123 -9.64 -3.38 -6.47
N GLY A 124 -9.21 -2.39 -5.70
CA GLY A 124 -9.45 -2.32 -4.25
C GLY A 124 -10.92 -2.23 -3.84
N ARG A 125 -11.86 -2.01 -4.78
CA ARG A 125 -13.32 -2.07 -4.51
C ARG A 125 -13.87 -3.49 -4.49
N ASP A 126 -13.18 -4.44 -5.10
CA ASP A 126 -13.58 -5.85 -5.04
C ASP A 126 -13.16 -6.42 -3.68
N ALA A 127 -14.10 -6.49 -2.74
CA ALA A 127 -13.83 -6.92 -1.37
C ALA A 127 -13.29 -8.35 -1.29
N ALA A 128 -13.76 -9.26 -2.16
CA ALA A 128 -13.34 -10.64 -2.17
C ALA A 128 -11.88 -10.75 -2.66
N ARG A 129 -11.58 -10.13 -3.81
CA ARG A 129 -10.21 -10.10 -4.34
C ARG A 129 -9.26 -9.34 -3.43
N TRP A 130 -9.72 -8.25 -2.82
CA TRP A 130 -8.93 -7.50 -1.86
C TRP A 130 -8.50 -8.35 -0.66
N GLN A 131 -9.38 -9.22 -0.14
CA GLN A 131 -8.98 -10.14 0.94
C GLN A 131 -8.01 -11.22 0.44
N GLN A 132 -8.22 -11.74 -0.77
CA GLN A 132 -7.38 -12.79 -1.35
C GLN A 132 -5.92 -12.34 -1.53
N VAL A 133 -5.68 -11.10 -1.97
CA VAL A 133 -4.30 -10.64 -2.25
C VAL A 133 -3.40 -10.68 -1.01
N TRP A 134 -3.94 -10.38 0.17
CA TRP A 134 -3.19 -10.44 1.44
C TRP A 134 -2.77 -11.87 1.77
N GLN A 135 -3.68 -12.84 1.59
CA GLN A 135 -3.41 -14.25 1.89
C GLN A 135 -2.46 -14.89 0.86
N ALA A 136 -2.51 -14.45 -0.40
CA ALA A 136 -1.69 -14.99 -1.48
C ALA A 136 -0.21 -14.55 -1.41
N ALA A 137 0.07 -13.38 -0.83
CA ALA A 137 1.37 -12.75 -0.83
C ALA A 137 2.44 -13.54 -0.06
N ASP A 138 3.66 -13.58 -0.59
CA ASP A 138 4.86 -14.05 0.12
C ASP A 138 5.63 -12.87 0.73
N ILE A 139 5.63 -11.74 0.01
CA ILE A 139 6.36 -10.53 0.38
C ILE A 139 5.42 -9.34 0.21
N PHE A 140 5.28 -8.52 1.24
CA PHE A 140 4.66 -7.21 1.12
C PHE A 140 5.73 -6.15 0.83
N THR A 141 5.45 -5.25 -0.11
CA THR A 141 6.33 -4.12 -0.43
C THR A 141 5.59 -2.80 -0.35
N SER A 142 6.21 -1.83 0.31
CA SER A 142 5.70 -0.47 0.45
C SER A 142 6.87 0.51 0.36
N LEU A 143 7.26 0.84 -0.88
CA LEU A 143 8.30 1.82 -1.18
C LEU A 143 7.71 3.23 -1.25
N SER A 144 6.98 3.64 -0.20
CA SER A 144 6.39 4.97 -0.13
C SER A 144 7.49 6.03 -0.17
N ASP A 145 7.42 6.93 -1.14
CA ASP A 145 8.33 8.06 -1.33
C ASP A 145 7.68 9.40 -0.90
N ASN A 146 6.48 9.34 -0.32
CA ASN A 146 5.74 10.49 0.16
C ASN A 146 5.86 10.65 1.69
N ILE A 147 6.16 11.87 2.14
CA ILE A 147 6.18 12.28 3.56
C ILE A 147 4.82 12.11 4.27
N GLN A 148 3.74 11.98 3.51
CA GLN A 148 2.39 11.73 4.06
C GLN A 148 2.17 10.29 4.53
N GLU A 149 3.11 9.38 4.27
CA GLU A 149 3.09 8.05 4.86
C GLU A 149 3.51 8.13 6.33
N THR A 150 2.53 8.30 7.20
CA THR A 150 2.75 8.57 8.63
C THR A 150 2.78 7.29 9.45
N PHE A 151 1.63 6.60 9.55
CA PHE A 151 1.51 5.41 10.39
C PHE A 151 1.95 4.13 9.68
N GLY A 152 1.65 3.98 8.39
CA GLY A 152 1.91 2.73 7.67
C GLY A 152 0.95 1.61 8.06
N LEU A 153 -0.36 1.82 7.89
CA LEU A 153 -1.37 0.76 8.15
C LEU A 153 -1.12 -0.49 7.31
N ALA A 154 -0.85 -0.33 6.01
CA ALA A 154 -0.69 -1.47 5.10
C ALA A 154 0.48 -2.40 5.48
N PRO A 155 1.67 -1.89 5.89
CA PRO A 155 2.70 -2.72 6.51
C PRO A 155 2.23 -3.52 7.73
N VAL A 156 1.39 -2.95 8.59
CA VAL A 156 0.86 -3.65 9.79
C VAL A 156 -0.20 -4.68 9.39
N GLU A 157 -1.03 -4.39 8.39
CA GLU A 157 -1.99 -5.34 7.79
C GLU A 157 -1.29 -6.53 7.10
N ALA A 158 -0.02 -6.37 6.70
CA ALA A 158 0.77 -7.41 6.05
C ALA A 158 1.50 -8.38 7.00
N MET A 159 1.58 -8.05 8.30
CA MET A 159 2.29 -8.84 9.32
C MET A 159 1.43 -9.98 9.86
#